data_AF-A0A2D6NA79-F1
#
_entry.id   AF-A0A2D6NA79-F1
#
_cell.length_a   1.000
_cell.length_b   1.000
_cell.length_c   1.000
_cell.angle_alpha   90.00
_cell.angle_beta   90.00
_cell.angle_gamma   90.00
#
_symmetry.space_group_name_H-M   'P 1'
#
loop_
_entity.id
_entity.type
_entity.pdbx_description
1 polymer ?
#
loop_
_entity_poly.entity_id
_entity_poly.type
_entity_poly.pdbx_seq_one_letter_code
_entity_poly.pdbx_strand_id
1 'polypeptide(L)'
;MIGLSWSGRCVRVRQYRTLPAVARPSAPKASQGDTEQSGRGSVDTMGKDIPDVLGLLCLCGARSGGQSQFISAYALHNDLLERNPDELRTLYQPFYFDRRGQQEEGEPPYLSAPVFRWDGHELHTRYLLYYVRVGHERAGQALTADQQRAIQAVEERLERPDLRVEFTLEPGQMIFFNNHWLLHNRTAFEDFPEIERRRHMVRLWLKQRGT
;
A
#
# COMPACT_ATOMS: atom_id res chain seq x y z
N MET A 1 2.26 -5.83 34.16
CA MET A 1 1.08 -6.15 33.33
C MET A 1 0.53 -4.85 32.78
N ILE A 2 0.80 -4.53 31.52
CA ILE A 2 0.20 -3.37 30.85
C ILE A 2 -0.90 -3.93 29.97
N GLY A 3 -2.14 -3.75 30.41
CA GLY A 3 -3.33 -4.17 29.66
C GLY A 3 -3.60 -3.18 28.54
N LEU A 4 -3.35 -3.60 27.30
CA LEU A 4 -3.83 -2.91 26.11
C LEU A 4 -5.27 -3.38 25.86
N SER A 5 -6.26 -2.59 26.26
CA SER A 5 -7.66 -2.83 25.89
C SER A 5 -7.88 -2.34 24.46
N TRP A 6 -8.02 -3.29 23.53
CA TRP A 6 -8.31 -3.02 22.12
C TRP A 6 -9.83 -3.07 21.89
N SER A 7 -10.48 -1.91 21.72
CA SER A 7 -11.89 -1.83 21.33
C SER A 7 -12.03 -1.62 19.82
N GLY A 8 -11.42 -2.48 19.02
CA GLY A 8 -11.56 -2.41 17.57
C GLY A 8 -12.94 -2.90 17.14
N ARG A 9 -13.78 -1.99 16.64
CA ARG A 9 -14.99 -2.36 15.90
C ARG A 9 -14.53 -3.11 14.65
N CYS A 10 -15.02 -4.34 14.48
CA CYS A 10 -14.86 -5.10 13.24
C CYS A 10 -15.56 -4.33 12.10
N VAL A 11 -14.78 -3.71 11.22
CA VAL A 11 -15.29 -2.98 10.06
C VAL A 11 -15.56 -3.99 8.95
N ARG A 12 -16.84 -4.36 8.74
CA ARG A 12 -17.24 -5.16 7.59
C ARG A 12 -17.28 -4.29 6.34
N VAL A 13 -16.80 -4.82 5.22
CA VAL A 13 -17.07 -4.28 3.89
C VAL A 13 -18.57 -4.41 3.61
N ARG A 14 -19.22 -3.32 3.21
CA ARG A 14 -20.53 -3.41 2.56
C ARG A 14 -20.30 -3.71 1.08
N GLN A 15 -20.74 -4.89 0.63
CA GLN A 15 -20.36 -5.47 -0.67
C GLN A 15 -20.82 -4.64 -1.88
N TYR A 16 -19.95 -4.58 -2.90
CA TYR A 16 -20.27 -4.25 -4.29
C TYR A 16 -20.07 -5.52 -5.13
N ARG A 17 -21.03 -5.89 -6.00
CA ARG A 17 -20.93 -7.11 -6.84
C ARG A 17 -19.84 -6.94 -7.92
N THR A 18 -18.88 -7.86 -8.00
CA THR A 18 -17.87 -7.93 -9.09
C THR A 18 -17.78 -9.33 -9.74
N LEU A 19 -17.40 -9.35 -11.03
CA LEU A 19 -17.31 -10.50 -11.96
C LEU A 19 -16.03 -11.36 -11.75
N PRO A 20 -15.97 -12.63 -12.24
CA PRO A 20 -14.95 -13.61 -11.84
C PRO A 20 -13.59 -13.46 -12.56
N ALA A 21 -12.51 -13.95 -11.92
CA ALA A 21 -11.12 -13.87 -12.38
C ALA A 21 -10.54 -15.23 -12.83
N VAL A 22 -9.52 -15.19 -13.70
CA VAL A 22 -8.82 -16.33 -14.35
C VAL A 22 -7.43 -16.58 -13.73
N ALA A 23 -6.97 -17.85 -13.70
CA ALA A 23 -5.82 -18.39 -12.96
C ALA A 23 -4.40 -18.11 -13.54
N ARG A 24 -3.34 -18.32 -12.71
CA ARG A 24 -1.89 -18.09 -12.99
C ARG A 24 -0.98 -19.29 -12.61
N PRO A 25 0.23 -19.41 -13.20
CA PRO A 25 1.36 -20.20 -12.68
C PRO A 25 2.54 -19.35 -12.13
N SER A 26 3.58 -20.05 -11.64
CA SER A 26 4.58 -19.77 -10.57
C SER A 26 5.74 -18.76 -10.80
N ALA A 27 6.37 -18.32 -9.69
CA ALA A 27 7.22 -17.14 -9.48
C ALA A 27 8.77 -17.29 -9.62
N PRO A 28 9.51 -16.18 -9.84
CA PRO A 28 10.92 -16.02 -9.46
C PRO A 28 11.26 -14.78 -8.59
N LYS A 29 12.56 -14.65 -8.25
CA LYS A 29 13.21 -13.99 -7.08
C LYS A 29 13.22 -12.45 -7.07
N ALA A 30 13.14 -11.87 -5.86
CA ALA A 30 13.17 -10.43 -5.58
C ALA A 30 14.60 -9.83 -5.48
N SER A 31 14.79 -8.62 -6.02
CA SER A 31 15.99 -7.77 -5.87
C SER A 31 15.70 -6.53 -5.02
N GLN A 32 16.77 -5.96 -4.45
CA GLN A 32 16.81 -4.95 -3.39
C GLN A 32 16.43 -3.52 -3.82
N GLY A 33 15.92 -2.77 -2.82
CA GLY A 33 16.27 -1.37 -2.58
C GLY A 33 15.30 -0.35 -3.19
N ASP A 34 14.76 0.53 -2.34
CA ASP A 34 14.52 1.94 -2.68
C ASP A 34 14.30 2.75 -1.40
N THR A 35 15.36 3.46 -1.05
CA THR A 35 15.38 4.66 -0.19
C THR A 35 14.81 5.82 -1.02
N GLU A 36 14.06 6.73 -0.38
CA GLU A 36 13.51 7.96 -0.98
C GLU A 36 12.48 7.81 -2.12
N GLN A 37 11.19 7.66 -1.77
CA GLN A 37 10.12 8.52 -2.30
C GLN A 37 8.82 8.24 -1.55
N SER A 38 8.41 9.20 -0.73
CA SER A 38 7.21 9.15 0.12
C SER A 38 5.94 9.37 -0.70
N GLY A 39 5.35 8.31 -1.23
CA GLY A 39 3.89 8.33 -1.44
C GLY A 39 3.20 8.18 -0.09
N ARG A 40 2.21 9.03 0.20
CA ARG A 40 1.40 8.88 1.42
C ARG A 40 0.50 7.66 1.26
N GLY A 41 0.49 6.77 2.24
CA GLY A 41 -0.30 5.54 2.27
C GLY A 41 -0.04 4.61 1.08
N SER A 42 1.08 3.89 1.09
CA SER A 42 1.38 2.90 0.06
C SER A 42 1.15 1.47 0.54
N VAL A 43 0.81 0.58 -0.38
CA VAL A 43 1.04 -0.86 -0.23
C VAL A 43 2.35 -1.17 -0.99
N ASP A 44 3.13 -2.18 -0.59
CA ASP A 44 4.26 -2.60 -1.43
C ASP A 44 3.66 -3.30 -2.66
N THR A 45 3.63 -2.62 -3.80
CA THR A 45 2.91 -3.06 -5.01
C THR A 45 3.85 -3.60 -6.10
N MET A 46 5.00 -4.14 -5.73
CA MET A 46 5.97 -4.60 -6.72
C MET A 46 5.52 -5.89 -7.38
N GLY A 47 5.51 -5.91 -8.72
CA GLY A 47 5.31 -7.13 -9.50
C GLY A 47 3.94 -7.80 -9.36
N LYS A 48 3.88 -9.04 -9.90
CA LYS A 48 2.70 -9.90 -9.89
C LYS A 48 2.44 -10.55 -8.53
N ASP A 49 3.50 -10.74 -7.74
CA ASP A 49 3.51 -11.39 -6.43
C ASP A 49 3.85 -10.36 -5.35
N ILE A 50 2.81 -9.71 -4.83
CA ILE A 50 2.94 -8.81 -3.67
C ILE A 50 3.21 -9.67 -2.42
N PRO A 51 4.12 -9.26 -1.50
CA PRO A 51 4.23 -9.93 -0.21
C PRO A 51 2.92 -9.78 0.58
N ASP A 52 2.46 -10.87 1.19
CA ASP A 52 1.22 -10.88 2.00
C ASP A 52 1.40 -10.13 3.31
N VAL A 53 2.57 -10.28 3.93
CA VAL A 53 2.91 -9.66 5.21
C VAL A 53 4.24 -8.93 5.10
N LEU A 54 4.25 -7.69 5.60
CA LEU A 54 5.46 -6.91 5.76
C LEU A 54 5.89 -6.92 7.23
N GLY A 55 7.19 -7.10 7.45
CA GLY A 55 7.84 -6.90 8.73
C GLY A 55 8.72 -5.65 8.70
N LEU A 56 8.75 -4.88 9.79
CA LEU A 56 9.64 -3.72 9.94
C LEU A 56 10.24 -3.72 11.34
N LEU A 57 11.55 -3.89 11.43
CA LEU A 57 12.36 -3.83 12.65
C LEU A 57 13.08 -2.49 12.73
N CYS A 58 13.00 -1.82 13.88
CA CYS A 58 13.79 -0.62 14.16
C CYS A 58 15.12 -1.01 14.79
N LEU A 59 16.24 -0.67 14.14
CA LEU A 59 17.57 -0.77 14.72
C LEU A 59 17.99 0.57 15.34
N CYS A 60 17.75 1.66 14.62
CA CYS A 60 17.99 3.04 15.07
C CYS A 60 16.85 3.95 14.60
N GLY A 61 16.33 4.81 15.49
CA GLY A 61 15.37 5.85 15.14
C GLY A 61 16.02 7.07 14.46
N ALA A 62 15.20 7.92 13.83
CA ALA A 62 15.65 9.22 13.34
C ALA A 62 15.91 10.20 14.48
N ARG A 63 16.59 11.32 14.19
CA ARG A 63 16.78 12.42 15.15
C ARG A 63 15.44 13.10 15.48
N SER A 64 14.63 13.33 14.47
CA SER A 64 13.29 13.92 14.58
C SER A 64 12.38 13.35 13.50
N GLY A 65 11.07 13.29 13.77
CA GLY A 65 10.09 12.75 12.84
C GLY A 65 10.23 11.24 12.58
N GLY A 66 9.80 10.80 11.40
CA GLY A 66 9.94 9.39 10.97
C GLY A 66 8.96 8.43 11.62
N GLN A 67 7.89 8.96 12.22
CA GLN A 67 6.79 8.18 12.76
C GLN A 67 6.17 7.32 11.66
N SER A 68 5.92 6.06 11.97
CA SER A 68 5.19 5.14 11.11
C SER A 68 3.71 5.50 11.11
N GLN A 69 3.09 5.39 9.94
CA GLN A 69 1.67 5.70 9.73
C GLN A 69 0.97 4.52 9.09
N PHE A 70 -0.23 4.21 9.57
CA PHE A 70 -1.13 3.24 8.94
C PHE A 70 -2.48 3.84 8.65
N ILE A 71 -3.07 3.40 7.53
CA ILE A 71 -4.46 3.62 7.16
C ILE A 71 -5.06 2.27 6.76
N SER A 72 -6.24 1.97 7.31
CA SER A 72 -6.99 0.77 6.92
C SER A 72 -7.63 0.97 5.56
N ALA A 73 -7.32 0.09 4.60
CA ALA A 73 -7.99 0.06 3.31
C ALA A 73 -9.49 -0.14 3.44
N TYR A 74 -9.94 -0.89 4.45
CA TYR A 74 -11.36 -1.07 4.76
C TYR A 74 -12.04 0.24 5.17
N ALA A 75 -11.37 1.04 6.01
CA ALA A 75 -11.89 2.33 6.43
C ALA A 75 -11.95 3.31 5.25
N LEU A 76 -10.88 3.36 4.44
CA LEU A 76 -10.84 4.13 3.19
C LEU A 76 -11.96 3.72 2.23
N HIS A 77 -12.09 2.41 1.98
CA HIS A 77 -13.11 1.84 1.10
C HIS A 77 -14.52 2.22 1.57
N ASN A 78 -14.82 2.07 2.86
CA ASN A 78 -16.14 2.37 3.39
C ASN A 78 -16.47 3.87 3.35
N ASP A 79 -15.50 4.75 3.61
CA ASP A 79 -15.72 6.20 3.46
C ASP A 79 -16.00 6.59 2.00
N LEU A 80 -15.29 5.97 1.05
CA LEU A 80 -15.55 6.14 -0.38
C LEU A 80 -16.92 5.57 -0.78
N LEU A 81 -17.31 4.42 -0.24
CA LEU A 81 -18.62 3.83 -0.52
C LEU A 81 -19.77 4.74 -0.08
N GLU A 82 -19.62 5.42 1.05
CA GLU A 82 -20.63 6.31 1.60
C GLU A 82 -20.69 7.67 0.87
N ARG A 83 -19.53 8.23 0.47
CA ARG A 83 -19.43 9.62 0.00
C ARG A 83 -19.18 9.76 -1.51
N ASN A 84 -18.56 8.75 -2.12
CA ASN A 84 -18.02 8.78 -3.49
C ASN A 84 -18.19 7.42 -4.19
N PRO A 85 -19.42 6.88 -4.29
CA PRO A 85 -19.65 5.53 -4.80
C PRO A 85 -19.27 5.35 -6.28
N ASP A 86 -19.32 6.41 -7.09
CA ASP A 86 -18.93 6.36 -8.50
C ASP A 86 -17.40 6.35 -8.67
N GLU A 87 -16.67 7.14 -7.87
CA GLU A 87 -15.22 7.05 -7.78
C GLU A 87 -14.79 5.68 -7.26
N LEU A 88 -15.48 5.14 -6.24
CA LEU A 88 -15.22 3.80 -5.74
C LEU A 88 -15.37 2.75 -6.86
N ARG A 89 -16.45 2.84 -7.65
CA ARG A 89 -16.65 1.93 -8.81
C ARG A 89 -15.49 2.02 -9.80
N THR A 90 -14.95 3.22 -10.01
CA THR A 90 -13.76 3.44 -10.85
C THR A 90 -12.51 2.77 -10.26
N LEU A 91 -12.33 2.79 -8.94
CA LEU A 91 -11.19 2.14 -8.26
C LEU A 91 -11.17 0.61 -8.39
N TYR A 92 -12.30 0.00 -8.76
CA TYR A 92 -12.42 -1.42 -9.14
C TYR A 92 -12.15 -1.69 -10.62
N GLN A 93 -11.99 -0.65 -11.46
CA GLN A 93 -11.58 -0.79 -12.87
C GLN A 93 -10.06 -0.82 -13.00
N PRO A 94 -9.51 -1.29 -14.14
CA PRO A 94 -8.07 -1.32 -14.34
C PRO A 94 -7.41 0.06 -14.37
N PHE A 95 -6.28 0.18 -13.67
CA PHE A 95 -5.27 1.23 -13.76
C PHE A 95 -3.95 0.60 -14.20
N TYR A 96 -3.03 1.40 -14.71
CA TYR A 96 -1.67 0.96 -15.02
C TYR A 96 -0.70 1.35 -13.91
N PHE A 97 -0.01 0.36 -13.35
CA PHE A 97 1.02 0.55 -12.33
C PHE A 97 2.39 0.24 -12.90
N ASP A 98 3.39 1.06 -12.58
CA ASP A 98 4.78 0.76 -12.90
C ASP A 98 5.21 -0.59 -12.28
N ARG A 99 5.92 -1.41 -13.07
CA ARG A 99 6.51 -2.68 -12.62
C ARG A 99 7.95 -2.55 -12.14
N ARG A 100 8.55 -1.36 -12.21
CA ARG A 100 9.90 -1.08 -11.69
C ARG A 100 10.99 -2.01 -12.25
N GLY A 101 10.83 -2.47 -13.49
CA GLY A 101 11.79 -3.39 -14.11
C GLY A 101 11.60 -4.86 -13.74
N GLN A 102 10.58 -5.21 -12.95
CA GLN A 102 10.22 -6.60 -12.61
C GLN A 102 9.30 -7.24 -13.67
N GLN A 103 9.52 -6.92 -14.94
CA GLN A 103 8.84 -7.57 -16.05
C GLN A 103 9.75 -8.65 -16.66
N GLU A 104 9.14 -9.77 -17.03
CA GLU A 104 9.83 -10.79 -17.83
C GLU A 104 10.00 -10.28 -19.27
N GLU A 105 10.92 -10.91 -20.01
CA GLU A 105 11.15 -10.58 -21.42
C GLU A 105 9.84 -10.69 -22.21
N GLY A 106 9.51 -9.64 -22.98
CA GLY A 106 8.27 -9.55 -23.75
C GLY A 106 7.01 -9.16 -22.96
N GLU A 107 7.07 -8.98 -21.64
CA GLU A 107 5.93 -8.46 -20.87
C GLU A 107 5.87 -6.93 -20.86
N PRO A 108 4.67 -6.33 -20.75
CA PRO A 108 4.55 -4.88 -20.66
C PRO A 108 5.28 -4.34 -19.41
N PRO A 109 5.88 -3.13 -19.51
CA PRO A 109 6.61 -2.49 -18.41
C PRO A 109 5.68 -1.90 -17.33
N TYR A 110 4.38 -2.19 -17.43
CA TYR A 110 3.33 -1.80 -16.51
C TYR A 110 2.42 -3.00 -16.19
N LEU A 111 1.73 -2.93 -15.06
CA LEU A 111 0.72 -3.90 -14.63
C LEU A 111 -0.65 -3.26 -14.76
N SER A 112 -1.57 -3.93 -15.47
CA SER A 112 -3.00 -3.58 -15.47
C SER A 112 -3.71 -4.28 -14.32
N ALA A 113 -4.19 -3.52 -13.35
CA ALA A 113 -4.89 -4.02 -12.16
C ALA A 113 -5.80 -2.94 -11.56
N PRO A 114 -6.83 -3.30 -10.77
CA PRO A 114 -7.59 -2.30 -10.04
C PRO A 114 -6.84 -1.85 -8.77
N VAL A 115 -7.24 -0.69 -8.22
CA VAL A 115 -6.76 -0.22 -6.91
C VAL A 115 -7.36 -1.09 -5.79
N PHE A 116 -8.66 -1.38 -5.88
CA PHE A 116 -9.34 -2.30 -4.97
C PHE A 116 -9.76 -3.58 -5.69
N ARG A 117 -9.58 -4.71 -5.02
CA ARG A 117 -10.10 -6.01 -5.42
C ARG A 117 -10.69 -6.69 -4.21
N TRP A 118 -11.90 -7.22 -4.35
CA TRP A 118 -12.53 -8.09 -3.37
C TRP A 118 -12.58 -9.50 -3.96
N ASP A 119 -12.04 -10.49 -3.26
CA ASP A 119 -12.01 -11.88 -3.73
C ASP A 119 -13.18 -12.74 -3.19
N GLY A 120 -14.03 -12.16 -2.34
CA GLY A 120 -15.08 -12.87 -1.61
C GLY A 120 -14.83 -12.94 -0.10
N HIS A 121 -13.57 -12.79 0.32
CA HIS A 121 -13.10 -13.00 1.68
C HIS A 121 -12.28 -11.82 2.23
N GLU A 122 -11.34 -11.29 1.44
CA GLU A 122 -10.43 -10.22 1.83
C GLU A 122 -10.37 -9.10 0.78
N LEU A 123 -10.22 -7.86 1.27
CA LEU A 123 -9.95 -6.71 0.43
C LEU A 123 -8.46 -6.63 0.14
N HIS A 124 -8.12 -6.69 -1.14
CA HIS A 124 -6.79 -6.43 -1.64
C HIS A 124 -6.73 -5.01 -2.19
N THR A 125 -5.71 -4.28 -1.78
CA THR A 125 -5.47 -2.90 -2.16
C THR A 125 -4.09 -2.76 -2.76
N ARG A 126 -4.01 -2.03 -3.86
CA ARG A 126 -2.77 -1.70 -4.55
C ARG A 126 -2.80 -0.22 -4.83
N TYR A 127 -1.99 0.53 -4.10
CA TYR A 127 -1.95 1.97 -4.27
C TYR A 127 -0.58 2.56 -3.97
N LEU A 128 -0.06 3.28 -4.95
CA LEU A 128 0.99 4.27 -4.82
C LEU A 128 0.84 5.21 -6.01
N LEU A 129 0.45 6.47 -5.76
CA LEU A 129 0.15 7.43 -6.83
C LEU A 129 1.28 7.56 -7.86
N TYR A 130 2.53 7.56 -7.40
CA TYR A 130 3.70 7.60 -8.28
C TYR A 130 3.72 6.44 -9.29
N TYR A 131 3.46 5.20 -8.85
CA TYR A 131 3.42 4.06 -9.77
C TYR A 131 2.22 4.08 -10.70
N VAL A 132 1.09 4.64 -10.28
CA VAL A 132 -0.05 4.85 -11.19
C VAL A 132 0.36 5.82 -12.30
N ARG A 133 0.98 6.95 -11.95
CA ARG A 133 1.42 7.96 -12.93
C ARG A 133 2.45 7.40 -13.91
N VAL A 134 3.52 6.79 -13.40
CA VAL A 134 4.56 6.19 -14.24
C VAL A 134 4.02 5.00 -15.04
N GLY A 135 3.11 4.20 -14.48
CA GLY A 135 2.48 3.10 -15.19
C GLY A 135 1.65 3.56 -16.38
N HIS A 136 0.85 4.61 -16.22
CA HIS A 136 0.07 5.22 -17.29
C HIS A 136 0.95 5.89 -18.36
N GLU A 137 2.05 6.54 -17.96
CA GLU A 137 3.05 7.07 -18.88
C GLU A 137 3.67 5.95 -19.73
N ARG A 138 4.13 4.87 -19.10
CA ARG A 138 4.70 3.69 -19.79
C ARG A 138 3.70 2.97 -20.68
N ALA A 139 2.41 3.03 -20.34
CA ALA A 139 1.34 2.49 -21.16
C ALA A 139 1.00 3.38 -22.37
N GLY A 140 1.52 4.62 -22.43
CA GLY A 140 1.12 5.60 -23.43
C GLY A 140 -0.34 6.02 -23.33
N GLN A 141 -0.97 5.82 -22.17
CA GLN A 141 -2.39 6.05 -21.96
C GLN A 141 -2.60 6.93 -20.73
N ALA A 142 -3.04 8.17 -20.95
CA ALA A 142 -3.36 9.08 -19.86
C ALA A 142 -4.50 8.55 -18.98
N LEU A 143 -4.51 8.97 -17.72
CA LEU A 143 -5.62 8.72 -16.81
C LEU A 143 -6.90 9.36 -17.36
N THR A 144 -8.01 8.62 -17.35
CA THR A 144 -9.32 9.18 -17.71
C THR A 144 -9.78 10.21 -16.66
N ALA A 145 -10.74 11.07 -17.02
CA ALA A 145 -11.32 12.02 -16.07
C ALA A 145 -11.89 11.32 -14.82
N ASP A 146 -12.48 10.13 -14.98
CA ASP A 146 -13.04 9.34 -13.88
C ASP A 146 -11.93 8.77 -12.98
N GLN A 147 -10.85 8.25 -13.59
CA GLN A 147 -9.68 7.77 -12.85
C GLN A 147 -8.99 8.90 -12.08
N GLN A 148 -8.92 10.10 -12.65
CA GLN A 148 -8.37 11.28 -11.97
C GLN A 148 -9.22 11.67 -10.75
N ARG A 149 -10.55 11.75 -10.90
CA ARG A 149 -11.45 12.02 -9.77
C ARG A 149 -11.36 10.94 -8.69
N ALA A 150 -11.24 9.68 -9.08
CA ALA A 150 -11.10 8.58 -8.16
C ALA A 150 -9.78 8.62 -7.36
N ILE A 151 -8.67 8.93 -8.02
CA ILE A 151 -7.37 9.15 -7.37
C ILE A 151 -7.46 10.34 -6.41
N GLN A 152 -8.04 11.46 -6.85
CA GLN A 152 -8.20 12.63 -6.00
C GLN A 152 -9.01 12.28 -4.74
N ALA A 153 -10.12 11.55 -4.90
CA ALA A 153 -10.92 11.11 -3.78
C ALA A 153 -10.10 10.26 -2.80
N VAL A 154 -9.24 9.35 -3.27
CA VAL A 154 -8.34 8.58 -2.40
C VAL A 154 -7.36 9.50 -1.67
N GLU A 155 -6.63 10.36 -2.38
CA GLU A 155 -5.62 11.26 -1.79
C GLU A 155 -6.21 12.15 -0.69
N GLU A 156 -7.40 12.72 -0.91
CA GLU A 156 -8.13 13.52 0.10
C GLU A 156 -8.37 12.73 1.41
N ARG A 157 -8.64 11.42 1.33
CA ARG A 157 -8.80 10.57 2.53
C ARG A 157 -7.46 10.23 3.16
N LEU A 158 -6.40 10.04 2.38
CA LEU A 158 -5.08 9.74 2.93
C LEU A 158 -4.53 10.91 3.77
N GLU A 159 -5.01 12.13 3.52
CA GLU A 159 -4.68 13.31 4.31
C GLU A 159 -5.44 13.38 5.64
N ARG A 160 -6.62 12.77 5.73
CA ARG A 160 -7.49 12.82 6.92
C ARG A 160 -6.82 12.20 8.15
N PRO A 161 -6.62 12.99 9.23
CA PRO A 161 -5.97 12.49 10.44
C PRO A 161 -6.84 11.47 11.20
N ASP A 162 -8.16 11.52 11.05
CA ASP A 162 -9.08 10.59 11.71
C ASP A 162 -9.06 9.17 11.11
N LEU A 163 -8.52 9.00 9.90
CA LEU A 163 -8.32 7.69 9.26
C LEU A 163 -6.92 7.11 9.53
N ARG A 164 -6.03 7.88 10.15
CA ARG A 164 -4.61 7.58 10.28
C ARG A 164 -4.25 7.25 11.71
N VAL A 165 -3.54 6.14 11.88
CA VAL A 165 -2.83 5.82 13.13
C VAL A 165 -1.37 6.14 12.93
N GLU A 166 -0.78 6.88 13.85
CA GLU A 166 0.63 7.25 13.85
C GLU A 166 1.31 6.75 15.12
N PHE A 167 2.51 6.18 14.99
CA PHE A 167 3.26 5.60 16.09
C PHE A 167 4.76 5.59 15.81
N THR A 168 5.54 5.45 16.88
CA THR A 168 7.00 5.31 16.82
C THR A 168 7.39 3.88 17.16
N LEU A 169 8.32 3.30 16.40
CA LEU A 169 9.00 2.07 16.76
C LEU A 169 10.32 2.41 17.42
N GLU A 170 10.48 2.00 18.68
CA GLU A 170 11.74 2.13 19.40
C GLU A 170 12.77 1.08 18.94
N PRO A 171 14.07 1.34 19.09
CA PRO A 171 15.11 0.35 18.80
C PRO A 171 14.83 -1.01 19.45
N GLY A 172 14.92 -2.08 18.64
CA GLY A 172 14.60 -3.45 19.04
C GLY A 172 13.12 -3.83 18.89
N GLN A 173 12.22 -2.88 18.62
CA GLN A 173 10.82 -3.18 18.31
C GLN A 173 10.63 -3.58 16.85
N MET A 174 9.76 -4.55 16.64
CA MET A 174 9.36 -5.03 15.32
C MET A 174 7.85 -5.08 15.20
N ILE A 175 7.35 -4.75 14.01
CA ILE A 175 5.94 -4.89 13.65
C ILE A 175 5.78 -5.77 12.43
N PHE A 176 4.70 -6.55 12.41
CA PHE A 176 4.23 -7.29 11.25
C PHE A 176 2.83 -6.81 10.89
N PHE A 177 2.55 -6.64 9.60
CA PHE A 177 1.24 -6.20 9.14
C PHE A 177 0.86 -6.76 7.78
N ASN A 178 -0.44 -6.93 7.57
CA ASN A 178 -0.98 -7.42 6.31
C ASN A 178 -0.88 -6.32 5.24
N ASN A 179 -0.14 -6.62 4.18
CA ASN A 179 0.14 -5.67 3.12
C ASN A 179 -1.07 -5.46 2.19
N HIS A 180 -2.02 -6.39 2.14
CA HIS A 180 -3.18 -6.30 1.26
C HIS A 180 -4.15 -5.18 1.66
N TRP A 181 -4.27 -4.86 2.94
CA TRP A 181 -5.24 -3.87 3.41
C TRP A 181 -4.71 -2.87 4.44
N LEU A 182 -3.43 -2.90 4.76
CA LEU A 182 -2.80 -1.86 5.58
C LEU A 182 -1.90 -0.98 4.71
N LEU A 183 -2.45 0.17 4.32
CA LEU A 183 -1.66 1.22 3.68
C LEU A 183 -0.71 1.76 4.73
N HIS A 184 0.55 1.95 4.36
CA HIS A 184 1.61 2.35 5.28
C HIS A 184 2.45 3.48 4.70
N ASN A 185 2.93 4.34 5.59
CA ASN A 185 3.79 5.46 5.26
C ASN A 185 4.66 5.81 6.48
N ARG A 186 5.50 6.83 6.33
CA ARG A 186 6.14 7.54 7.43
C ARG A 186 6.02 9.05 7.25
N THR A 187 6.11 9.78 8.35
CA THR A 187 6.33 11.23 8.29
C THR A 187 7.73 11.56 7.77
N ALA A 188 7.93 12.82 7.38
CA ALA A 188 9.26 13.34 7.10
C ALA A 188 10.13 13.22 8.36
N PHE A 189 11.44 13.08 8.16
CA PHE A 189 12.38 12.88 9.26
C PHE A 189 13.72 13.54 8.95
N GLU A 190 14.45 13.83 10.02
CA GLU A 190 15.84 14.28 9.93
C GLU A 190 16.73 13.22 10.58
N ASP A 191 17.84 12.91 9.90
CA ASP A 191 18.85 12.01 10.41
C ASP A 191 19.89 12.75 11.27
N PHE A 192 20.62 11.98 12.07
CA PHE A 192 21.84 12.46 12.70
C PHE A 192 22.94 12.69 11.64
N PRO A 193 23.81 13.71 11.82
CA PRO A 193 24.98 13.89 10.97
C PRO A 193 25.86 12.64 10.92
N GLU A 194 26.03 11.99 12.07
CA GLU A 194 26.81 10.77 12.27
C GLU A 194 26.09 9.56 11.63
N ILE A 195 26.77 8.87 10.71
CA ILE A 195 26.17 7.81 9.87
C ILE A 195 25.64 6.65 10.71
N GLU A 196 26.37 6.25 11.74
CA GLU A 196 26.04 5.16 12.65
C GLU A 196 24.83 5.43 13.54
N ARG A 197 24.41 6.70 13.65
CA ARG A 197 23.24 7.13 14.41
C ARG A 197 22.02 7.38 13.55
N ARG A 198 22.15 7.32 12.22
CA ARG A 198 21.02 7.54 11.30
C ARG A 198 19.95 6.49 11.47
N ARG A 199 18.73 6.85 11.07
CA ARG A 199 17.58 5.96 11.09
C ARG A 199 17.89 4.70 10.29
N HIS A 200 17.80 3.56 10.93
CA HIS A 200 18.06 2.26 10.33
C HIS A 200 16.91 1.31 10.64
N MET A 201 16.16 0.95 9.60
CA MET A 201 15.09 -0.02 9.67
C MET A 201 15.40 -1.22 8.78
N VAL A 202 15.06 -2.42 9.23
CA VAL A 202 15.14 -3.64 8.42
C VAL A 202 13.73 -4.03 8.00
N ARG A 203 13.50 -4.10 6.69
CA ARG A 203 12.22 -4.53 6.11
C ARG A 203 12.29 -5.98 5.69
N LEU A 204 11.27 -6.76 6.07
CA LEU A 204 11.09 -8.15 5.71
C LEU A 204 9.84 -8.33 4.86
N TRP A 205 9.95 -9.09 3.79
CA TRP A 205 8.84 -9.43 2.89
C TRP A 205 8.49 -10.90 3.05
N LEU A 206 7.26 -11.19 3.46
CA LEU A 206 6.79 -12.54 3.74
C LEU A 206 5.62 -12.89 2.83
N LYS A 207 5.68 -14.10 2.26
CA LYS A 207 4.56 -14.73 1.55
C LYS A 207 4.01 -15.84 2.43
N GLN A 208 2.70 -15.89 2.61
CA GLN A 208 2.05 -16.99 3.33
C GLN A 208 2.11 -18.26 2.47
N ARG A 209 2.24 -19.42 3.10
CA ARG A 209 2.25 -20.69 2.35
C ARG A 209 0.84 -20.95 1.80
N GLY A 210 0.74 -21.18 0.49
CA GLY A 210 -0.51 -21.57 -0.18
C GLY A 210 -1.27 -20.43 -0.86
N THR A 211 -0.69 -19.22 -0.90
CA THR A 211 -1.11 -18.08 -1.74
C THR A 211 -0.18 -17.94 -2.95
#